data_AF-A0A3C1V587-F1
#
_entry.id   AF-A0A3C1V587-F1
#
_cell.length_a   1.000
_cell.length_b   1.000
_cell.length_c   1.000
_cell.angle_alpha   90.00
_cell.angle_beta   90.00
_cell.angle_gamma   90.00
#
_symmetry.space_group_name_H-M   'P 1'
#
loop_
_entity.id
_entity.type
_entity.pdbx_description
1 polymer ?
#
loop_
_entity_poly.entity_id
_entity_poly.type
_entity_poly.pdbx_seq_one_letter_code
_entity_poly.pdbx_strand_id
1 'polypeptide(L)'
;MILGYFFILGNTNCTAQSLPFLPDELTQVLESGLPKTLPSPAETGRFKKLPAGDGFVWLAESTATLKKGNKLAFSKTFDAPLKEDDVGFVAVRCRIVDADNNANEPRPGRVLIHIGDRETLRQTALYHKGTIGREWGWYFHPFRAARSLAANTGRIRLSFDVQPQRVEIEDVRLYVAPSGFDMSRLPMMEAGYQGREPDAPWRQGADARIAKYRTAPLIVRVLDPHGSTIQQADVRIRMRRHAFGFGSTFQVRLVDDISPDAIRYRQTFEELFHALVPVPALIPQHTPHAKDGNYANQLLSDLTNTLHWAHDRRLPMRG
;
A
#
# COMPACT_ATOMS: atom_id res chain seq x y z
N MET A 1 -25.19 -23.76 44.58
CA MET A 1 -26.08 -22.78 43.95
C MET A 1 -25.31 -21.46 43.85
N ILE A 2 -24.95 -21.08 42.62
CA ILE A 2 -24.59 -19.73 42.11
C ILE A 2 -23.31 -19.09 42.71
N LEU A 3 -22.17 -19.19 42.00
CA LEU A 3 -21.66 -18.33 40.90
C LEU A 3 -21.07 -16.98 41.38
N GLY A 4 -19.79 -16.78 41.09
CA GLY A 4 -19.09 -15.51 41.28
C GLY A 4 -17.69 -15.56 40.67
N TYR A 5 -17.58 -15.87 39.38
CA TYR A 5 -16.35 -15.63 38.63
C TYR A 5 -16.51 -14.32 37.84
N PHE A 6 -15.68 -13.34 38.21
CA PHE A 6 -15.53 -12.08 37.50
C PHE A 6 -15.00 -12.36 36.09
N PHE A 7 -15.78 -11.98 35.08
CA PHE A 7 -15.29 -11.79 33.72
C PHE A 7 -14.37 -10.56 33.71
N ILE A 8 -13.07 -10.78 33.55
CA ILE A 8 -12.17 -9.73 33.05
C ILE A 8 -12.32 -9.76 31.52
N LEU A 9 -13.26 -8.99 31.00
CA LEU A 9 -13.27 -8.60 29.59
C LEU A 9 -12.10 -7.65 29.38
N GLY A 10 -10.94 -8.22 29.04
CA GLY A 10 -9.86 -7.46 28.45
C GLY A 10 -10.35 -6.91 27.11
N ASN A 11 -10.53 -5.59 27.04
CA ASN A 11 -10.72 -4.86 25.79
C ASN A 11 -9.54 -5.14 24.85
N THR A 12 -9.65 -6.17 24.05
CA THR A 12 -8.84 -6.39 22.86
C THR A 12 -9.56 -5.70 21.71
N ASN A 13 -9.37 -4.38 21.61
CA ASN A 13 -9.65 -3.67 20.37
C ASN A 13 -8.59 -4.10 19.34
N CYS A 14 -8.81 -5.27 18.76
CA CYS A 14 -8.01 -5.79 17.66
C CYS A 14 -8.96 -6.03 16.50
N THR A 15 -9.14 -5.01 15.65
CA THR A 15 -9.93 -5.14 14.42
C THR A 15 -9.13 -5.96 13.42
N ALA A 16 -9.14 -7.28 13.62
CA ALA A 16 -8.70 -8.23 12.61
C ALA A 16 -9.52 -7.97 11.33
N GLN A 17 -8.85 -7.66 10.22
CA GLN A 17 -9.53 -7.43 8.95
C GLN A 17 -10.21 -8.74 8.53
N SER A 18 -11.54 -8.80 8.63
CA SER A 18 -12.34 -9.96 8.19
C SER A 18 -12.32 -10.06 6.67
N LEU A 19 -12.54 -11.28 6.16
CA LEU A 19 -12.79 -11.46 4.73
C LEU A 19 -14.16 -10.83 4.45
N PRO A 20 -14.27 -9.85 3.53
CA PRO A 20 -15.57 -9.24 3.23
C PRO A 20 -16.52 -10.27 2.61
N PHE A 21 -17.81 -9.93 2.58
CA PHE A 21 -18.79 -10.72 1.84
C PHE A 21 -18.37 -10.80 0.36
N LEU A 22 -18.36 -12.02 -0.17
CA LEU A 22 -18.07 -12.31 -1.56
C LEU A 22 -19.36 -12.74 -2.25
N PRO A 23 -19.65 -12.27 -3.48
CA PRO A 23 -20.82 -12.70 -4.23
C PRO A 23 -20.85 -14.23 -4.41
N ASP A 24 -22.04 -14.83 -4.28
CA ASP A 24 -22.22 -16.29 -4.32
C ASP A 24 -21.84 -16.92 -5.67
N GLU A 25 -21.74 -16.12 -6.73
CA GLU A 25 -21.29 -16.57 -8.05
C GLU A 25 -19.79 -16.92 -8.08
N LEU A 26 -19.00 -16.48 -7.08
CA LEU A 26 -17.59 -16.82 -6.96
C LEU A 26 -17.39 -18.26 -6.51
N THR A 27 -16.67 -19.05 -7.32
CA THR A 27 -16.30 -20.42 -6.96
C THR A 27 -14.91 -20.45 -6.32
N GLN A 28 -14.78 -20.99 -5.11
CA GLN A 28 -13.47 -21.24 -4.51
C GLN A 28 -12.78 -22.40 -5.23
N VAL A 29 -11.59 -22.18 -5.79
CA VAL A 29 -10.88 -23.16 -6.63
C VAL A 29 -9.67 -23.80 -5.96
N LEU A 30 -9.27 -23.30 -4.79
CA LEU A 30 -8.25 -23.93 -3.95
C LEU A 30 -8.90 -24.78 -2.86
N GLU A 31 -8.33 -25.96 -2.64
CA GLU A 31 -8.61 -26.77 -1.46
C GLU A 31 -8.39 -25.93 -0.18
N SER A 32 -9.22 -26.15 0.85
CA SER A 32 -9.11 -25.40 2.10
C SER A 32 -7.82 -25.72 2.88
N GLY A 33 -7.24 -24.71 3.52
CA GLY A 33 -6.11 -24.87 4.43
C GLY A 33 -4.74 -24.83 3.73
N LEU A 34 -3.68 -24.85 4.55
CA LEU A 34 -2.31 -24.85 4.06
C LEU A 34 -1.82 -26.28 3.73
N PRO A 35 -0.87 -26.45 2.80
CA PRO A 35 -0.28 -27.76 2.54
C PRO A 35 0.24 -28.40 3.83
N LYS A 36 0.12 -29.73 3.96
CA LYS A 36 0.56 -30.43 5.19
C LYS A 36 2.09 -30.55 5.28
N THR A 37 2.75 -30.66 4.14
CA THR A 37 4.21 -30.80 4.04
C THR A 37 4.88 -29.43 4.04
N LEU A 38 5.86 -29.25 4.92
CA LEU A 38 6.70 -28.05 4.93
C LEU A 38 7.51 -27.99 3.62
N PRO A 39 7.54 -26.82 2.94
CA PRO A 39 8.50 -26.60 1.87
C PRO A 39 9.92 -26.77 2.41
N SER A 40 10.82 -27.32 1.59
CA SER A 40 12.22 -27.47 1.96
C SER A 40 12.83 -26.11 2.32
N PRO A 41 13.70 -26.03 3.35
CA PRO A 41 14.44 -24.82 3.64
C PRO A 41 15.21 -24.32 2.42
N ALA A 42 15.27 -23.01 2.26
CA ALA A 42 16.07 -22.36 1.25
C ALA A 42 17.26 -21.66 1.91
N GLU A 43 18.30 -21.37 1.14
CA GLU A 43 19.44 -20.55 1.58
C GLU A 43 19.01 -19.21 2.23
N THR A 44 17.87 -18.68 1.83
CA THR A 44 17.37 -17.34 2.19
C THR A 44 16.31 -17.33 3.27
N GLY A 45 15.98 -18.51 3.81
CA GLY A 45 14.92 -18.63 4.79
C GLY A 45 14.33 -20.02 4.92
N ARG A 46 13.38 -20.16 5.85
CA ARG A 46 12.72 -21.43 6.13
C ARG A 46 11.26 -21.24 6.51
N PHE A 47 10.48 -22.30 6.34
CA PHE A 47 9.15 -22.41 6.93
C PHE A 47 9.22 -23.20 8.24
N LYS A 48 8.45 -22.77 9.23
CA LYS A 48 8.18 -23.52 10.46
C LYS A 48 6.69 -23.67 10.65
N LYS A 49 6.27 -24.82 11.17
CA LYS A 49 4.90 -25.03 11.63
C LYS A 49 4.82 -24.60 13.09
N LEU A 50 3.94 -23.65 13.41
CA LEU A 50 3.68 -23.22 14.79
C LEU A 50 2.29 -23.71 15.21
N PRO A 51 2.11 -24.22 16.43
CA PRO A 51 0.79 -24.58 16.96
C PRO A 51 -0.09 -23.33 17.09
N ALA A 52 -1.38 -23.45 16.76
CA ALA A 52 -2.35 -22.36 16.86
C ALA A 52 -3.75 -22.90 17.18
N GLY A 53 -4.14 -22.88 18.46
CA GLY A 53 -5.37 -23.54 18.92
C GLY A 53 -5.37 -25.03 18.57
N ASP A 54 -6.46 -25.52 17.98
CA ASP A 54 -6.58 -26.90 17.46
C ASP A 54 -5.91 -27.08 16.08
N GLY A 55 -5.26 -26.03 15.56
CA GLY A 55 -4.65 -25.99 14.23
C GLY A 55 -3.18 -25.58 14.24
N PHE A 56 -2.73 -25.00 13.12
CA PHE A 56 -1.36 -24.51 12.97
C PHE A 56 -1.32 -23.30 12.05
N VAL A 57 -0.28 -22.49 12.23
CA VAL A 57 0.12 -21.45 11.27
C VAL A 57 1.51 -21.76 10.73
N TRP A 58 1.81 -21.24 9.54
CA TRP A 58 3.14 -21.31 8.96
C TRP A 58 3.89 -20.01 9.23
N LEU A 59 5.04 -20.09 9.90
CA LEU A 59 5.99 -18.99 9.98
C LEU A 59 7.00 -19.10 8.84
N ALA A 60 6.94 -18.18 7.89
CA ALA A 60 7.97 -17.98 6.88
C ALA A 60 8.99 -16.96 7.41
N GLU A 61 10.24 -17.38 7.61
CA GLU A 61 11.33 -16.50 8.03
C GLU A 61 12.25 -16.22 6.84
N SER A 62 12.41 -14.95 6.43
CA SER A 62 13.35 -14.51 5.40
C SER A 62 14.43 -13.61 6.01
N THR A 63 15.68 -13.86 5.64
CA THR A 63 16.87 -13.17 6.20
C THR A 63 17.49 -12.15 5.25
N ALA A 64 17.12 -12.12 3.97
CA ALA A 64 17.69 -11.24 2.95
C ALA A 64 16.73 -10.96 1.80
N THR A 65 16.86 -9.79 1.15
CA THR A 65 16.23 -9.52 -0.15
C THR A 65 16.97 -10.27 -1.25
N LEU A 66 16.26 -11.07 -2.03
CA LEU A 66 16.88 -11.87 -3.08
C LEU A 66 17.07 -11.16 -4.43
N LYS A 67 18.13 -11.56 -5.15
CA LYS A 67 18.31 -11.26 -6.59
C LYS A 67 17.30 -12.01 -7.49
N LYS A 68 16.69 -13.10 -7.00
CA LYS A 68 15.62 -13.88 -7.66
C LYS A 68 14.54 -14.24 -6.61
N GLY A 69 13.37 -13.60 -6.64
CA GLY A 69 12.34 -13.67 -5.59
C GLY A 69 11.42 -14.89 -5.66
N ASN A 70 11.98 -16.10 -5.65
CA ASN A 70 11.20 -17.34 -5.79
C ASN A 70 11.78 -18.57 -5.06
N LYS A 71 12.71 -18.39 -4.11
CA LYS A 71 13.33 -19.52 -3.39
C LYS A 71 12.64 -19.82 -2.06
N LEU A 72 12.15 -18.81 -1.33
CA LEU A 72 11.30 -19.02 -0.16
C LEU A 72 9.83 -18.84 -0.54
N ALA A 73 9.23 -19.90 -1.04
CA ALA A 73 7.84 -19.89 -1.46
C ALA A 73 7.14 -21.20 -1.14
N PHE A 74 5.81 -21.14 -1.01
CA PHE A 74 4.97 -22.32 -1.14
C PHE A 74 4.01 -22.16 -2.30
N SER A 75 3.46 -23.27 -2.77
CA SER A 75 2.50 -23.27 -3.85
C SER A 75 1.34 -24.21 -3.59
N LYS A 76 0.19 -23.86 -4.15
CA LYS A 76 -0.98 -24.73 -4.27
C LYS A 76 -1.39 -24.81 -5.73
N THR A 77 -1.90 -25.95 -6.15
CA THR A 77 -2.44 -26.17 -7.49
C THR A 77 -3.96 -26.00 -7.47
N PHE A 78 -4.53 -25.65 -8.61
CA PHE A 78 -5.96 -25.64 -8.85
C PHE A 78 -6.24 -26.06 -10.29
N ASP A 79 -7.41 -26.66 -10.51
CA ASP A 79 -7.75 -27.30 -11.78
C ASP A 79 -8.76 -26.51 -12.61
N ALA A 80 -9.45 -25.55 -11.99
CA ALA A 80 -10.35 -24.65 -12.70
C ALA A 80 -9.59 -23.86 -13.79
N PRO A 81 -10.12 -23.80 -15.03
CA PRO A 81 -9.55 -22.95 -16.07
C PRO A 81 -9.77 -21.48 -15.71
N LEU A 82 -8.91 -20.61 -16.25
CA LEU A 82 -9.03 -19.17 -16.10
C LEU A 82 -8.67 -18.52 -17.43
N LYS A 83 -9.61 -17.92 -18.15
CA LYS A 83 -9.33 -17.28 -19.44
C LYS A 83 -8.75 -15.89 -19.23
N GLU A 84 -8.08 -15.36 -20.24
CA GLU A 84 -7.71 -13.95 -20.28
C GLU A 84 -8.96 -13.08 -20.06
N ASP A 85 -8.81 -12.03 -19.25
CA ASP A 85 -9.85 -11.12 -18.77
C ASP A 85 -10.92 -11.69 -17.82
N ASP A 86 -10.94 -13.01 -17.57
CA ASP A 86 -11.78 -13.58 -16.51
C ASP A 86 -11.39 -12.98 -15.14
N VAL A 87 -12.39 -12.81 -14.29
CA VAL A 87 -12.23 -12.19 -12.97
C VAL A 87 -11.89 -13.26 -11.94
N GLY A 88 -10.84 -13.01 -11.16
CA GLY A 88 -10.48 -13.80 -10.00
C GLY A 88 -10.35 -12.95 -8.74
N PHE A 89 -10.32 -13.62 -7.58
CA PHE A 89 -10.12 -13.01 -6.29
C PHE A 89 -9.19 -13.87 -5.44
N VAL A 90 -8.03 -13.34 -5.08
CA VAL A 90 -7.09 -14.02 -4.17
C VAL A 90 -7.18 -13.41 -2.78
N ALA A 91 -7.14 -14.24 -1.74
CA ALA A 91 -7.12 -13.81 -0.35
C ALA A 91 -6.13 -14.63 0.48
N VAL A 92 -5.34 -13.96 1.30
CA VAL A 92 -4.28 -14.55 2.14
C VAL A 92 -4.47 -14.04 3.56
N ARG A 93 -4.70 -14.96 4.50
CA ARG A 93 -4.76 -14.62 5.92
C ARG A 93 -3.38 -14.72 6.52
N CYS A 94 -2.80 -13.59 6.90
CA CYS A 94 -1.43 -13.53 7.41
C CYS A 94 -1.22 -12.34 8.34
N ARG A 95 -0.05 -12.29 8.99
CA ARG A 95 0.48 -11.13 9.71
C ARG A 95 2.01 -11.12 9.68
N ILE A 96 2.62 -9.94 9.82
CA ILE A 96 4.06 -9.84 10.08
C ILE A 96 4.35 -10.10 11.56
N VAL A 97 5.45 -10.82 11.82
CA VAL A 97 5.95 -11.12 13.15
C VAL A 97 7.37 -10.56 13.26
N ASP A 98 7.53 -9.41 13.91
CA ASP A 98 8.87 -8.86 14.14
C ASP A 98 9.67 -9.74 15.09
N ALA A 99 10.92 -10.05 14.74
CA ALA A 99 11.96 -10.27 15.75
C ALA A 99 12.86 -9.07 15.61
N ASP A 100 12.56 -8.07 16.41
CA ASP A 100 13.52 -7.25 17.15
C ASP A 100 12.90 -5.89 17.41
N ASN A 101 12.74 -5.59 18.69
CA ASN A 101 12.20 -4.35 19.24
C ASN A 101 13.11 -3.12 19.03
N ASN A 102 13.99 -3.12 18.02
CA ASN A 102 15.04 -2.10 17.85
C ASN A 102 15.05 -1.41 16.47
N ALA A 103 14.11 -1.71 15.56
CA ALA A 103 13.99 -0.94 14.32
C ALA A 103 13.17 0.34 14.56
N ASN A 104 13.83 1.51 14.53
CA ASN A 104 13.18 2.83 14.67
C ASN A 104 12.07 3.12 13.63
N GLU A 105 11.91 2.26 12.61
CA GLU A 105 10.80 2.31 11.65
C GLU A 105 10.35 0.88 11.27
N PRO A 106 9.25 0.36 11.85
CA PRO A 106 8.71 -0.95 11.46
C PRO A 106 8.17 -0.86 10.03
N ARG A 107 8.76 -1.66 9.12
CA ARG A 107 8.31 -1.75 7.74
C ARG A 107 7.16 -2.76 7.65
N PRO A 108 6.15 -2.52 6.80
CA PRO A 108 5.14 -3.54 6.55
C PRO A 108 5.79 -4.77 5.89
N GLY A 109 5.24 -5.94 6.17
CA GLY A 109 5.57 -7.17 5.47
C GLY A 109 5.19 -7.09 4.00
N ARG A 110 5.77 -7.96 3.20
CA ARG A 110 5.56 -8.04 1.76
C ARG A 110 5.44 -9.51 1.35
N VAL A 111 4.45 -9.81 0.53
CA VAL A 111 4.30 -11.12 -0.10
C VAL A 111 4.17 -10.93 -1.60
N LEU A 112 4.80 -11.80 -2.37
CA LEU A 112 4.61 -11.85 -3.81
C LEU A 112 3.68 -13.01 -4.15
N ILE A 113 2.55 -12.69 -4.78
CA ILE A 113 1.54 -13.64 -5.25
C ILE A 113 1.72 -13.80 -6.75
N HIS A 114 2.03 -15.02 -7.19
CA HIS A 114 2.14 -15.39 -8.59
C HIS A 114 1.13 -16.48 -8.91
N ILE A 115 0.16 -16.18 -9.78
CA ILE A 115 -0.77 -17.15 -10.35
C ILE A 115 -0.38 -17.38 -11.80
N GLY A 116 -0.05 -18.62 -12.14
CA GLY A 116 0.43 -18.96 -13.46
C GLY A 116 0.41 -20.45 -13.73
N ASP A 117 0.89 -20.81 -14.91
CA ASP A 117 0.96 -22.18 -15.37
C ASP A 117 1.97 -23.02 -14.56
N ARG A 118 1.57 -24.24 -14.19
CA ARG A 118 2.37 -25.12 -13.33
C ARG A 118 3.58 -25.71 -14.04
N GLU A 119 3.54 -25.86 -15.37
CA GLU A 119 4.59 -26.51 -16.16
C GLU A 119 5.65 -25.53 -16.64
N THR A 120 5.24 -24.45 -17.30
CA THR A 120 6.14 -23.56 -18.02
C THR A 120 6.45 -22.27 -17.28
N LEU A 121 5.60 -21.86 -16.34
CA LEU A 121 5.62 -20.53 -15.70
C LEU A 121 5.56 -19.35 -16.69
N ARG A 122 5.37 -19.59 -17.99
CA ARG A 122 5.37 -18.54 -19.04
C ARG A 122 4.02 -17.84 -19.12
N GLN A 123 2.93 -18.57 -18.87
CA GLN A 123 1.60 -17.98 -18.74
C GLN A 123 1.42 -17.49 -17.29
N THR A 124 1.22 -16.18 -17.14
CA THR A 124 1.01 -15.52 -15.85
C THR A 124 -0.33 -14.84 -15.87
N ALA A 125 -1.28 -15.36 -15.08
CA ALA A 125 -2.59 -14.74 -14.90
C ALA A 125 -2.52 -13.56 -13.92
N LEU A 126 -1.69 -13.67 -12.87
CA LEU A 126 -1.49 -12.62 -11.87
C LEU A 126 -0.06 -12.59 -11.38
N TYR A 127 0.52 -11.40 -11.29
CA TYR A 127 1.76 -11.14 -10.57
C TYR A 127 1.57 -9.91 -9.69
N HIS A 128 1.39 -10.11 -8.39
CA HIS A 128 0.96 -9.06 -7.47
C HIS A 128 1.81 -9.03 -6.19
N LYS A 129 2.22 -7.84 -5.77
CA LYS A 129 2.96 -7.63 -4.52
C LYS A 129 2.02 -7.08 -3.44
N GLY A 130 1.68 -7.93 -2.47
CA GLY A 130 0.86 -7.58 -1.32
C GLY A 130 1.66 -6.90 -0.20
N THR A 131 0.98 -6.07 0.59
CA THR A 131 1.53 -5.41 1.79
C THR A 131 0.86 -6.00 3.01
N ILE A 132 1.65 -6.52 3.96
CA ILE A 132 1.18 -7.22 5.15
C ILE A 132 1.43 -6.36 6.38
N GLY A 133 0.44 -6.30 7.25
CA GLY A 133 0.43 -5.58 8.52
C GLY A 133 0.65 -6.51 9.72
N ARG A 134 0.65 -5.92 10.91
CA ARG A 134 1.05 -6.58 12.18
C ARG A 134 -0.05 -7.43 12.80
N GLU A 135 -1.29 -7.05 12.55
CA GLU A 135 -2.43 -7.77 13.10
C GLU A 135 -2.88 -8.86 12.14
N TRP A 136 -3.50 -9.90 12.69
CA TRP A 136 -4.12 -10.93 11.87
C TRP A 136 -5.21 -10.32 11.00
N GLY A 137 -5.10 -10.49 9.69
CA GLY A 137 -6.09 -9.99 8.75
C GLY A 137 -6.06 -10.71 7.42
N TRP A 138 -7.11 -10.52 6.64
CA TRP A 138 -7.20 -10.94 5.25
C TRP A 138 -6.62 -9.88 4.32
N TYR A 139 -5.57 -10.25 3.59
CA TYR A 139 -5.04 -9.49 2.46
C TYR A 139 -5.61 -10.07 1.18
N PHE A 140 -6.33 -9.26 0.42
CA PHE A 140 -7.02 -9.74 -0.77
C PHE A 140 -6.88 -8.81 -1.96
N HIS A 141 -6.99 -9.39 -3.16
CA HIS A 141 -6.87 -8.66 -4.40
C HIS A 141 -7.81 -9.28 -5.45
N PRO A 142 -8.86 -8.56 -5.88
CA PRO A 142 -9.55 -8.89 -7.13
C PRO A 142 -8.64 -8.57 -8.32
N PHE A 143 -8.69 -9.39 -9.36
CA PHE A 143 -7.87 -9.22 -10.55
C PHE A 143 -8.60 -9.68 -11.81
N ARG A 144 -8.16 -9.14 -12.95
CA ARG A 144 -8.42 -9.73 -14.27
C ARG A 144 -7.21 -10.55 -14.68
N ALA A 145 -7.44 -11.76 -15.16
CA ALA A 145 -6.37 -12.64 -15.59
C ALA A 145 -5.66 -12.06 -16.81
N ALA A 146 -4.36 -11.77 -16.69
CA ALA A 146 -3.57 -11.21 -17.79
C ALA A 146 -3.30 -12.22 -18.92
N ARG A 147 -3.34 -13.52 -18.61
CA ARG A 147 -3.17 -14.62 -19.56
C ARG A 147 -4.04 -15.79 -19.16
N SER A 148 -4.45 -16.56 -20.16
CA SER A 148 -5.23 -17.77 -19.97
C SER A 148 -4.40 -18.88 -19.31
N LEU A 149 -5.04 -19.64 -18.41
CA LEU A 149 -4.56 -20.89 -17.82
C LEU A 149 -5.54 -22.00 -18.19
N ALA A 150 -5.02 -23.08 -18.76
CA ALA A 150 -5.83 -24.24 -19.10
C ALA A 150 -6.28 -24.98 -17.84
N ALA A 151 -7.35 -25.77 -17.98
CA ALA A 151 -7.80 -26.64 -16.91
C ALA A 151 -6.66 -27.60 -16.48
N ASN A 152 -6.59 -27.88 -15.18
CA ASN A 152 -5.54 -28.71 -14.56
C ASN A 152 -4.11 -28.17 -14.66
N THR A 153 -3.88 -26.93 -15.12
CA THR A 153 -2.53 -26.35 -15.19
C THR A 153 -2.29 -25.21 -14.20
N GLY A 154 -3.31 -24.76 -13.47
CA GLY A 154 -3.22 -23.65 -12.54
C GLY A 154 -2.31 -23.91 -11.33
N ARG A 155 -1.47 -22.93 -10.98
CA ARG A 155 -0.72 -22.87 -9.72
C ARG A 155 -0.73 -21.46 -9.15
N ILE A 156 -0.96 -21.34 -7.86
CA ILE A 156 -0.64 -20.14 -7.07
C ILE A 156 0.67 -20.39 -6.31
N ARG A 157 1.57 -19.41 -6.33
CA ARG A 157 2.81 -19.38 -5.55
C ARG A 157 2.85 -18.12 -4.70
N LEU A 158 3.15 -18.27 -3.42
CA LEU A 158 3.36 -17.16 -2.49
C LEU A 158 4.83 -17.14 -2.07
N SER A 159 5.53 -16.05 -2.37
CA SER A 159 6.96 -15.89 -2.06
C SER A 159 7.17 -14.81 -1.01
N PHE A 160 8.05 -15.08 -0.05
CA PHE A 160 8.26 -14.27 1.16
C PHE A 160 9.69 -13.69 1.24
N ASP A 161 10.52 -13.92 0.24
CA ASP A 161 11.94 -13.50 0.12
C ASP A 161 12.13 -12.12 -0.54
N VAL A 162 11.08 -11.30 -0.55
CA VAL A 162 11.07 -9.95 -1.13
C VAL A 162 11.74 -8.91 -0.23
N GLN A 163 11.93 -9.21 1.05
CA GLN A 163 12.70 -8.43 2.03
C GLN A 163 12.98 -9.32 3.26
N PRO A 164 13.95 -8.96 4.13
CA PRO A 164 14.05 -9.55 5.46
C PRO A 164 12.75 -9.31 6.23
N GLN A 165 12.10 -10.38 6.66
CA GLN A 165 10.80 -10.34 7.36
C GLN A 165 10.46 -11.72 7.92
N ARG A 166 9.50 -11.77 8.84
CA ARG A 166 8.86 -13.02 9.21
C ARG A 166 7.35 -12.87 9.11
N VAL A 167 6.70 -13.80 8.45
CA VAL A 167 5.26 -13.74 8.17
C VAL A 167 4.61 -15.02 8.67
N GLU A 168 3.62 -14.88 9.53
CA GLU A 168 2.72 -15.98 9.86
C GLU A 168 1.57 -16.03 8.86
N ILE A 169 1.27 -17.23 8.36
CA ILE A 169 0.24 -17.49 7.36
C ILE A 169 -0.72 -18.53 7.94
N GLU A 170 -2.01 -18.28 7.84
CA GLU A 170 -3.07 -19.19 8.30
C GLU A 170 -3.82 -19.82 7.13
N ASP A 171 -4.14 -19.05 6.07
CA ASP A 171 -4.96 -19.56 4.96
C ASP A 171 -4.67 -18.82 3.64
N VAL A 172 -4.94 -19.52 2.54
CA VAL A 172 -4.90 -18.97 1.18
C VAL A 172 -6.09 -19.48 0.39
N ARG A 173 -6.86 -18.52 -0.12
CA ARG A 173 -8.04 -18.76 -0.94
C ARG A 173 -7.88 -18.10 -2.30
N LEU A 174 -8.45 -18.74 -3.30
CA LEU A 174 -8.57 -18.23 -4.66
C LEU A 174 -9.98 -18.56 -5.12
N TYR A 175 -10.64 -17.54 -5.66
CA TYR A 175 -11.95 -17.64 -6.23
C TYR A 175 -11.89 -17.24 -7.70
N VAL A 176 -12.70 -17.89 -8.52
CA VAL A 176 -12.90 -17.58 -9.94
C VAL A 176 -14.36 -17.24 -10.15
N ALA A 177 -14.62 -16.14 -10.85
CA ALA A 177 -15.95 -15.68 -11.20
C ALA A 177 -16.42 -16.32 -12.53
N PRO A 178 -17.74 -16.36 -12.81
CA PRO A 178 -18.22 -16.70 -14.13
C PRO A 178 -17.71 -15.69 -15.17
N SER A 179 -17.64 -16.12 -16.43
CA SER A 179 -17.17 -15.24 -17.52
C SER A 179 -18.10 -14.03 -17.67
N GLY A 180 -17.52 -12.85 -17.93
CA GLY A 180 -18.26 -11.59 -18.03
C GLY A 180 -18.63 -10.94 -16.70
N PHE A 181 -18.18 -11.49 -15.56
CA PHE A 181 -18.44 -10.91 -14.25
C PHE A 181 -17.90 -9.48 -14.11
N ASP A 182 -18.69 -8.61 -13.49
CA ASP A 182 -18.30 -7.23 -13.18
C ASP A 182 -17.42 -7.18 -11.91
N MET A 183 -16.10 -7.02 -12.12
CA MET A 183 -15.11 -6.93 -11.03
C MET A 183 -15.39 -5.80 -10.03
N SER A 184 -16.13 -4.75 -10.41
CA SER A 184 -16.46 -3.64 -9.50
C SER A 184 -17.32 -4.07 -8.31
N ARG A 185 -18.00 -5.22 -8.41
CA ARG A 185 -18.77 -5.85 -7.34
C ARG A 185 -17.89 -6.52 -6.27
N LEU A 186 -16.60 -6.69 -6.54
CA LEU A 186 -15.67 -7.31 -5.60
C LEU A 186 -15.06 -6.28 -4.66
N PRO A 187 -14.81 -6.65 -3.39
CA PRO A 187 -14.10 -5.78 -2.49
C PRO A 187 -12.67 -5.59 -3.00
N MET A 188 -12.29 -4.34 -3.25
CA MET A 188 -10.90 -3.98 -3.50
C MET A 188 -10.27 -3.55 -2.18
N MET A 189 -9.09 -4.07 -1.83
CA MET A 189 -8.34 -3.44 -0.75
C MET A 189 -8.06 -2.00 -1.17
N GLU A 190 -8.57 -1.04 -0.41
CA GLU A 190 -8.24 0.36 -0.65
C GLU A 190 -6.73 0.51 -0.70
N ALA A 191 -6.23 1.32 -1.64
CA ALA A 191 -4.84 1.75 -1.63
C ALA A 191 -4.57 2.49 -0.31
N GLY A 192 -4.06 1.76 0.67
CA GLY A 192 -4.01 2.15 2.06
C GLY A 192 -3.15 1.19 2.86
N TYR A 193 -2.60 1.67 3.97
CA TYR A 193 -1.79 0.88 4.88
C TYR A 193 -2.48 0.79 6.24
N GLN A 194 -2.31 -0.35 6.92
CA GLN A 194 -2.78 -0.50 8.31
C GLN A 194 -2.18 0.63 9.17
N GLY A 195 -3.00 1.30 9.97
CA GLY A 195 -2.63 2.53 10.65
C GLY A 195 -3.16 3.78 9.94
N ARG A 196 -3.78 3.72 8.76
CA ARG A 196 -4.36 4.92 8.15
C ARG A 196 -5.71 5.34 8.75
N GLU A 197 -6.28 4.55 9.65
CA GLU A 197 -7.61 4.74 10.23
C GLU A 197 -7.72 6.15 10.82
N PRO A 198 -8.88 6.84 10.72
CA PRO A 198 -9.03 8.20 11.24
C PRO A 198 -8.65 8.35 12.72
N ASP A 199 -8.78 7.28 13.50
CA ASP A 199 -8.49 7.17 14.92
C ASP A 199 -7.19 6.41 15.24
N ALA A 200 -6.33 6.15 14.24
CA ALA A 200 -5.09 5.42 14.44
C ALA A 200 -4.20 6.07 15.52
N PRO A 201 -3.66 5.34 16.52
CA PRO A 201 -2.99 5.93 17.69
C PRO A 201 -1.82 6.88 17.38
N TRP A 202 -1.09 6.65 16.28
CA TRP A 202 0.03 7.53 15.91
C TRP A 202 -0.44 8.93 15.51
N ARG A 203 -1.71 9.12 15.13
CA ARG A 203 -2.28 10.44 14.76
C ARG A 203 -2.29 11.37 15.96
N GLN A 204 -2.73 10.91 17.13
CA GLN A 204 -2.69 11.68 18.37
C GLN A 204 -1.24 12.11 18.71
N GLY A 205 -0.30 11.18 18.59
CA GLY A 205 1.13 11.49 18.78
C GLY A 205 1.68 12.47 17.74
N ALA A 206 1.20 12.40 16.50
CA ALA A 206 1.57 13.34 15.43
C ALA A 206 1.01 14.73 15.69
N ASP A 207 -0.25 14.85 16.11
CA ASP A 207 -0.90 16.11 16.46
C ASP A 207 -0.19 16.80 17.63
N ALA A 208 0.19 16.04 18.67
CA ALA A 208 0.99 16.57 19.77
C ALA A 208 2.35 17.11 19.31
N ARG A 209 3.03 16.42 18.38
CA ARG A 209 4.29 16.90 17.78
C ARG A 209 4.08 18.13 16.89
N ILE A 210 2.98 18.19 16.13
CA ILE A 210 2.64 19.36 15.30
C ILE A 210 2.41 20.57 16.20
N ALA A 211 1.58 20.44 17.25
CA ALA A 211 1.35 21.51 18.22
C ALA A 211 2.67 22.00 18.83
N LYS A 212 3.54 21.07 19.25
CA LYS A 212 4.81 21.41 19.91
C LYS A 212 5.87 22.02 18.99
N TYR A 213 6.05 21.48 17.78
CA TYR A 213 7.20 21.80 16.93
C TYR A 213 6.86 22.54 15.64
N ARG A 214 5.58 22.59 15.25
CA ARG A 214 5.12 23.16 13.97
C ARG A 214 4.04 24.22 14.13
N THR A 215 3.71 24.60 15.36
CA THR A 215 2.84 25.76 15.65
C THR A 215 3.56 26.73 16.59
N ALA A 216 3.10 27.97 16.62
CA ALA A 216 3.56 29.00 17.54
C ALA A 216 2.36 29.87 17.96
N PRO A 217 2.35 30.42 19.18
CA PRO A 217 1.29 31.33 19.61
C PRO A 217 1.33 32.62 18.77
N LEU A 218 0.15 33.10 18.37
CA LEU A 218 -0.02 34.42 17.78
C LEU A 218 -0.76 35.32 18.77
N ILE A 219 -0.09 36.35 19.26
CA ILE A 219 -0.65 37.32 20.20
C ILE A 219 -0.98 38.60 19.43
N VAL A 220 -2.25 39.00 19.43
CA VAL A 220 -2.69 40.25 18.81
C VAL A 220 -3.11 41.23 19.91
N ARG A 221 -2.54 42.44 19.89
CA ARG A 221 -2.90 43.54 20.79
C ARG A 221 -3.48 44.67 19.96
N VAL A 222 -4.71 45.07 20.26
CA VAL A 222 -5.38 46.20 19.61
C VAL A 222 -5.44 47.35 20.61
N LEU A 223 -4.75 48.44 20.32
CA LEU A 223 -4.58 49.58 21.20
C LEU A 223 -5.10 50.86 20.53
N ASP A 224 -5.59 51.80 21.33
CA ASP A 224 -5.92 53.16 20.90
C ASP A 224 -4.66 54.05 20.81
N PRO A 225 -4.77 55.32 20.36
CA PRO A 225 -3.63 56.24 20.30
C PRO A 225 -2.98 56.56 21.67
N HIS A 226 -3.68 56.28 22.77
CA HIS A 226 -3.20 56.48 24.14
C HIS A 226 -2.60 55.20 24.75
N GLY A 227 -2.55 54.10 24.00
CA GLY A 227 -2.02 52.80 24.44
C GLY A 227 -3.00 51.93 25.22
N SER A 228 -4.28 52.32 25.32
CA SER A 228 -5.33 51.55 26.01
C SER A 228 -5.93 50.47 25.11
N THR A 229 -6.29 49.32 25.67
CA THR A 229 -6.87 48.21 24.88
C THR A 229 -8.25 48.56 24.35
N ILE A 230 -8.44 48.41 23.04
CA ILE A 230 -9.77 48.52 22.43
C ILE A 230 -10.56 47.24 22.75
N GLN A 231 -11.65 47.37 23.50
CA GLN A 231 -12.52 46.24 23.77
C GLN A 231 -13.36 45.87 22.53
N GLN A 232 -13.64 44.57 22.38
CA GLN A 232 -14.51 44.04 21.30
C GLN A 232 -14.06 44.41 19.87
N ALA A 233 -12.77 44.61 19.64
CA ALA A 233 -12.24 44.85 18.30
C ALA A 233 -12.50 43.64 17.37
N ASP A 234 -13.03 43.88 16.17
CA ASP A 234 -13.13 42.85 15.12
C ASP A 234 -11.75 42.64 14.48
N VAL A 235 -11.15 41.48 14.72
CA VAL A 235 -9.83 41.12 14.22
C VAL A 235 -9.95 39.91 13.31
N ARG A 236 -9.54 40.06 12.04
CA ARG A 236 -9.45 38.96 11.07
C ARG A 236 -8.01 38.69 10.69
N ILE A 237 -7.60 37.42 10.82
CA ILE A 237 -6.23 36.98 10.56
C ILE A 237 -6.27 35.93 9.46
N ARG A 238 -5.39 36.06 8.46
CA ARG A 238 -5.21 35.07 7.39
C ARG A 238 -3.72 34.76 7.24
N MET A 239 -3.35 33.49 7.42
CA MET A 239 -1.99 33.01 7.13
C MET A 239 -1.73 33.11 5.63
N ARG A 240 -0.64 33.79 5.24
CA ARG A 240 -0.26 33.99 3.83
C ARG A 240 0.75 32.95 3.34
N ARG A 241 1.62 32.48 4.24
CA ARG A 241 2.68 31.52 3.93
C ARG A 241 3.10 30.78 5.21
N HIS A 242 3.42 29.50 5.09
CA HIS A 242 4.01 28.71 6.17
C HIS A 242 5.54 28.90 6.22
N ALA A 243 6.13 28.74 7.40
CA ALA A 243 7.59 28.76 7.56
C ALA A 243 8.29 27.58 6.86
N PHE A 244 7.56 26.51 6.57
CA PHE A 244 8.02 25.33 5.86
C PHE A 244 7.09 25.04 4.66
N GLY A 245 7.66 24.44 3.61
CA GLY A 245 6.90 24.10 2.41
C GLY A 245 6.07 22.84 2.57
N PHE A 246 4.81 22.91 2.14
CA PHE A 246 4.00 21.73 1.85
C PHE A 246 4.18 21.41 0.37
N GLY A 247 4.75 20.26 0.05
CA GLY A 247 5.06 19.91 -1.33
C GLY A 247 4.66 18.50 -1.69
N SER A 248 4.56 18.27 -2.99
CA SER A 248 4.27 16.96 -3.58
C SER A 248 5.10 16.75 -4.84
N THR A 249 5.14 15.51 -5.31
CA THR A 249 5.65 15.20 -6.64
C THR A 249 4.72 15.77 -7.71
N PHE A 250 5.31 16.23 -8.81
CA PHE A 250 4.61 16.86 -9.92
C PHE A 250 5.01 16.21 -11.24
N GLN A 251 4.03 15.71 -11.99
CA GLN A 251 4.30 14.98 -13.22
C GLN A 251 4.59 15.96 -14.38
N VAL A 252 5.82 15.95 -14.88
CA VAL A 252 6.31 16.98 -15.82
C VAL A 252 5.51 17.05 -17.13
N ARG A 253 5.02 15.91 -17.62
CA ARG A 253 4.23 15.82 -18.87
C ARG A 253 2.86 16.51 -18.79
N LEU A 254 2.39 16.83 -17.58
CA LEU A 254 1.03 17.35 -17.38
C LEU A 254 0.96 18.88 -17.43
N VAL A 255 2.05 19.60 -17.71
CA VAL A 255 2.02 21.07 -17.75
C VAL A 255 1.26 21.57 -18.96
N ASP A 256 1.61 21.06 -20.15
CA ASP A 256 1.03 21.50 -21.43
C ASP A 256 -0.16 20.65 -21.87
N ASP A 257 -0.47 19.59 -21.12
CA ASP A 257 -1.64 18.77 -21.37
C ASP A 257 -2.93 19.57 -21.08
N ILE A 258 -3.77 19.71 -22.11
CA ILE A 258 -5.03 20.48 -22.08
C ILE A 258 -6.25 19.62 -21.75
N SER A 259 -6.06 18.34 -21.43
CA SER A 259 -7.15 17.47 -20.98
C SER A 259 -7.76 18.00 -19.67
N PRO A 260 -9.08 17.79 -19.45
CA PRO A 260 -9.73 18.21 -18.21
C PRO A 260 -9.03 17.70 -16.94
N ASP A 261 -8.45 16.49 -16.99
CA ASP A 261 -7.76 15.90 -15.85
C ASP A 261 -6.40 16.56 -15.58
N ALA A 262 -5.64 16.92 -16.62
CA ALA A 262 -4.39 17.65 -16.44
C ALA A 262 -4.62 19.08 -15.94
N ILE A 263 -5.68 19.75 -16.42
CA ILE A 263 -6.10 21.06 -15.89
C ILE A 263 -6.45 20.94 -14.40
N ARG A 264 -7.27 19.96 -14.03
CA ARG A 264 -7.63 19.70 -12.62
C ARG A 264 -6.41 19.39 -11.78
N TYR A 265 -5.49 18.56 -12.28
CA TYR A 265 -4.24 18.22 -11.60
C TYR A 265 -3.43 19.48 -11.24
N ARG A 266 -3.24 20.40 -12.19
CA ARG A 266 -2.52 21.66 -11.96
C ARG A 266 -3.23 22.54 -10.94
N GLN A 267 -4.55 22.71 -11.07
CA GLN A 267 -5.36 23.51 -10.14
C GLN A 267 -5.30 22.96 -8.71
N THR A 268 -5.50 21.65 -8.55
CA THR A 268 -5.40 20.99 -7.25
C THR A 268 -3.99 21.11 -6.67
N PHE A 269 -2.96 21.06 -7.51
CA PHE A 269 -1.60 21.26 -7.04
C PHE A 269 -1.38 22.67 -6.49
N GLU A 270 -1.83 23.70 -7.22
CA GLU A 270 -1.73 25.11 -6.78
C GLU A 270 -2.57 25.41 -5.53
N GLU A 271 -3.70 24.72 -5.35
CA GLU A 271 -4.56 24.86 -4.17
C GLU A 271 -3.92 24.25 -2.90
N LEU A 272 -3.28 23.09 -3.03
CA LEU A 272 -2.86 22.29 -1.89
C LEU A 272 -1.36 22.39 -1.57
N PHE A 273 -0.52 22.73 -2.55
CA PHE A 273 0.94 22.65 -2.41
C PHE A 273 1.64 23.97 -2.70
N HIS A 274 2.66 24.23 -1.91
CA HIS A 274 3.59 25.35 -2.05
C HIS A 274 4.92 24.94 -2.70
N ALA A 275 5.29 23.65 -2.69
CA ALA A 275 6.59 23.19 -3.21
C ALA A 275 6.46 22.02 -4.17
N LEU A 276 7.27 22.02 -5.22
CA LEU A 276 7.20 21.06 -6.33
C LEU A 276 8.43 20.15 -6.40
N VAL A 277 8.21 18.87 -6.65
CA VAL A 277 9.28 17.90 -6.97
C VAL A 277 9.00 17.31 -8.36
N PRO A 278 9.74 17.70 -9.41
CA PRO A 278 9.41 17.29 -10.77
C PRO A 278 9.75 15.80 -10.98
N VAL A 279 8.76 15.02 -11.39
CA VAL A 279 8.90 13.60 -11.69
C VAL A 279 8.45 13.27 -13.12
N PRO A 280 9.05 12.27 -13.77
CA PRO A 280 10.19 11.49 -13.31
C PRO A 280 11.55 12.12 -13.62
N ALA A 281 11.58 13.31 -14.24
CA ALA A 281 12.73 13.84 -14.97
C ALA A 281 14.00 14.15 -14.16
N LEU A 282 13.96 14.11 -12.82
CA LEU A 282 15.14 14.27 -11.96
C LEU A 282 15.55 12.98 -11.21
N ILE A 283 14.85 11.86 -11.46
CA ILE A 283 15.23 10.57 -10.86
C ILE A 283 16.44 10.02 -11.64
N PRO A 284 17.53 9.54 -10.99
CA PRO A 284 18.79 9.17 -11.67
C PRO A 284 18.70 8.24 -12.89
N GLN A 285 17.66 7.39 -12.99
CA GLN A 285 17.44 6.48 -14.14
C GLN A 285 16.40 6.98 -15.15
N HIS A 286 15.79 8.12 -14.88
CA HIS A 286 14.74 8.75 -15.67
C HIS A 286 15.07 10.22 -15.99
N THR A 287 16.33 10.64 -15.85
CA THR A 287 16.75 11.94 -16.35
C THR A 287 16.73 11.94 -17.88
N PRO A 288 16.57 13.10 -18.52
CA PRO A 288 16.68 13.20 -19.98
C PRO A 288 18.00 12.61 -20.52
N HIS A 289 19.10 12.80 -19.80
CA HIS A 289 20.42 12.25 -20.18
C HIS A 289 20.52 10.73 -20.06
N ALA A 290 19.65 10.08 -19.29
CA ALA A 290 19.62 8.62 -19.12
C ALA A 290 18.74 7.92 -20.17
N LYS A 291 18.32 8.63 -21.23
CA LYS A 291 17.40 8.17 -22.28
C LYS A 291 17.90 8.62 -23.65
N ASP A 292 17.41 7.96 -24.69
CA ASP A 292 17.81 8.23 -26.08
C ASP A 292 16.63 8.71 -26.95
N GLY A 293 16.97 9.41 -28.03
CA GLY A 293 16.06 9.77 -29.11
C GLY A 293 14.94 10.73 -28.70
N ASN A 294 13.81 10.63 -29.41
CA ASN A 294 12.67 11.54 -29.23
C ASN A 294 12.12 11.56 -27.80
N TYR A 295 12.22 10.44 -27.07
CA TYR A 295 11.77 10.35 -25.69
C TYR A 295 12.63 11.23 -24.76
N ALA A 296 13.95 11.23 -24.93
CA ALA A 296 14.85 12.08 -24.15
C ALA A 296 14.56 13.57 -24.39
N ASN A 297 14.36 13.95 -25.65
CA ASN A 297 14.02 15.33 -26.03
C ASN A 297 12.67 15.76 -25.47
N GLN A 298 11.64 14.90 -25.54
CA GLN A 298 10.33 15.20 -24.96
C GLN A 298 10.42 15.37 -23.45
N LEU A 299 11.13 14.47 -22.75
CA LEU A 299 11.27 14.54 -21.30
C LEU A 299 12.04 15.78 -20.85
N LEU A 300 13.02 16.22 -21.64
CA LEU A 300 13.72 17.48 -21.43
C LEU A 300 12.77 18.68 -21.62
N SER A 301 11.99 18.69 -22.71
CA SER A 301 10.98 19.72 -22.97
C SER A 301 9.95 19.81 -21.84
N ASP A 302 9.38 18.68 -21.42
CA ASP A 302 8.41 18.60 -20.33
C ASP A 302 8.99 19.14 -19.02
N LEU A 303 10.25 18.77 -18.71
CA LEU A 303 10.95 19.29 -17.55
C LEU A 303 11.12 20.81 -17.67
N THR A 304 11.64 21.32 -18.79
CA THR A 304 11.82 22.77 -19.01
C THR A 304 10.50 23.54 -18.85
N ASN A 305 9.41 23.03 -19.42
CA ASN A 305 8.09 23.65 -19.31
C ASN A 305 7.58 23.62 -17.87
N THR A 306 7.85 22.54 -17.13
CA THR A 306 7.55 22.47 -15.68
C THR A 306 8.35 23.46 -14.86
N LEU A 307 9.65 23.63 -15.17
CA LEU A 307 10.49 24.60 -14.48
C LEU A 307 10.00 26.03 -14.73
N HIS A 308 9.63 26.37 -15.97
CA HIS A 308 9.03 27.66 -16.30
C HIS A 308 7.69 27.86 -15.59
N TRP A 309 6.79 26.87 -15.67
CA TRP A 309 5.47 26.93 -15.03
C TRP A 309 5.57 27.16 -13.51
N ALA A 310 6.51 26.48 -12.85
CA ALA A 310 6.77 26.63 -11.42
C ALA A 310 7.39 28.00 -11.10
N HIS A 311 8.33 28.46 -11.93
CA HIS A 311 8.97 29.77 -11.79
C HIS A 311 7.96 30.92 -11.89
N ASP A 312 7.07 30.89 -12.88
CA ASP A 312 6.04 31.93 -13.09
C ASP A 312 5.07 32.03 -11.90
N ARG A 313 4.83 30.90 -11.23
CA ARG A 313 3.98 30.79 -10.02
C ARG A 313 4.74 31.00 -8.72
N ARG A 314 6.06 31.24 -8.78
CA ARG A 314 6.95 31.37 -7.62
C ARG A 314 6.87 30.15 -6.69
N LEU A 315 6.71 28.96 -7.27
CA LEU A 315 6.71 27.70 -6.55
C LEU A 315 8.16 27.24 -6.31
N PRO A 316 8.65 27.16 -5.06
CA PRO A 316 9.94 26.54 -4.77
C PRO A 316 9.96 25.08 -5.21
N MET A 317 11.12 24.64 -5.69
CA MET A 317 11.32 23.28 -6.19
C MET A 317 12.34 22.50 -5.36
N ARG A 318 12.21 21.17 -5.34
CA ARG A 318 13.25 20.27 -4.82
C ARG A 318 13.68 19.30 -5.91
N GLY A 319 15.00 19.16 -6.07
CA GLY A 319 15.63 18.18 -6.96
C GLY A 319 15.69 16.80 -6.35
#